data_AF-A0A074ZX55-F1
#
_entry.id   AF-A0A074ZX55-F1
#
_cell.length_a   1.000
_cell.length_b   1.000
_cell.length_c   1.000
_cell.angle_alpha   90.00
_cell.angle_beta   90.00
_cell.angle_gamma   90.00
#
_symmetry.space_group_name_H-M   'P 1'
#
loop_
_entity.id
_entity.type
_entity.pdbx_description
1 polymer ?
#
loop_
_entity_poly.entity_id
_entity_poly.type
_entity_poly.pdbx_seq_one_letter_code
_entity_poly.pdbx_strand_id
1 'polypeptide(L)'
;MLREIREAALSYKRNNFNISHAGVHRASFWFGHAETLLPVTTLLGLFNDSVGKEESEILYADGFNGWLSRVRTSPPLPTTFRAGHIIPFAGNLMLELYHCPNEVSPQGSDPLAGFFVLPRVNNQTVAWPLASPVQPPTSKSPGAPFAPLSSVLNYFKACTPDAYDEEKHCNLD
;
A
#
# COMPACT_ATOMS: atom_id res chain seq x y z
N MET A 1 11.46 -0.73 -3.79
CA MET A 1 10.51 -1.09 -2.71
C MET A 1 9.85 -2.46 -2.91
N LEU A 2 8.82 -2.65 -3.77
CA LEU A 2 8.09 -3.94 -3.86
C LEU A 2 8.96 -5.14 -4.27
N ARG A 3 9.94 -4.94 -5.16
CA ARG A 3 10.94 -5.96 -5.51
C ARG A 3 11.74 -6.43 -4.29
N GLU A 4 12.11 -5.51 -3.41
CA GLU A 4 12.90 -5.82 -2.20
C GLU A 4 12.07 -6.60 -1.19
N ILE A 5 10.78 -6.27 -1.04
CA ILE A 5 9.85 -7.03 -0.18
C ILE A 5 9.71 -8.47 -0.70
N ARG A 6 9.57 -8.65 -2.02
CA ARG A 6 9.51 -9.99 -2.64
C ARG A 6 10.79 -10.78 -2.36
N GLU A 7 11.96 -10.19 -2.59
CA GLU A 7 13.23 -10.88 -2.35
C GLU A 7 13.47 -11.18 -0.87
N ALA A 8 13.06 -10.28 0.04
CA ALA A 8 13.11 -10.52 1.48
C ALA A 8 12.24 -11.73 1.86
N ALA A 9 11.01 -11.83 1.34
CA ALA A 9 10.13 -12.97 1.58
C ALA A 9 10.74 -14.29 1.08
N LEU A 10 11.25 -14.29 -0.16
CA LEU A 10 11.88 -15.47 -0.75
C LEU A 10 13.17 -15.87 -0.03
N SER A 11 13.99 -14.90 0.39
CA SER A 11 15.20 -15.16 1.17
C SER A 11 14.86 -15.74 2.54
N TYR A 12 13.88 -15.16 3.23
CA TYR A 12 13.41 -15.68 4.52
C TYR A 12 12.93 -17.13 4.41
N LYS A 13 12.14 -17.45 3.37
CA LYS A 13 11.68 -18.82 3.08
C LYS A 13 12.84 -19.77 2.73
N ARG A 14 13.76 -19.35 1.85
CA ARG A 14 14.95 -20.14 1.46
C ARG A 14 15.82 -20.51 2.67
N ASN A 15 15.82 -19.64 3.68
CA ASN A 15 16.58 -19.84 4.92
C ASN A 15 15.72 -20.46 6.04
N ASN A 16 14.71 -21.27 5.71
CA ASN A 16 13.85 -21.98 6.66
C ASN A 16 13.21 -21.08 7.72
N PHE A 17 12.78 -19.88 7.31
CA PHE A 17 12.14 -18.90 8.21
C PHE A 17 13.06 -18.46 9.37
N ASN A 18 14.39 -18.48 9.16
CA ASN A 18 15.36 -18.01 10.15
C ASN A 18 15.74 -16.53 9.89
N ILE A 19 15.17 -15.63 10.68
CA ILE A 19 15.44 -14.18 10.59
C ILE A 19 16.88 -13.80 11.00
N SER A 20 17.54 -14.67 11.76
CA SER A 20 18.92 -14.47 12.23
C SER A 20 19.97 -14.81 11.17
N HIS A 21 19.55 -15.42 10.05
CA HIS A 21 20.47 -15.76 8.96
C HIS A 21 21.04 -14.49 8.29
N ALA A 22 22.36 -14.43 8.13
CA ALA A 22 23.06 -13.24 7.63
C ALA A 22 22.63 -12.79 6.22
N GLY A 23 22.10 -13.70 5.40
CA GLY A 23 21.60 -13.41 4.05
C GLY A 23 20.15 -12.89 3.99
N VAL A 24 19.46 -12.74 5.12
CA VAL A 24 18.07 -12.22 5.15
C VAL A 24 18.11 -10.70 5.30
N HIS A 25 17.74 -10.01 4.23
CA HIS A 25 17.59 -8.55 4.23
C HIS A 25 16.41 -8.13 5.12
N ARG A 26 16.67 -7.29 6.14
CA ARG A 26 15.68 -6.99 7.19
C ARG A 26 14.91 -5.69 6.97
N ALA A 27 15.56 -4.67 6.41
CA ALA A 27 14.95 -3.36 6.21
C ALA A 27 15.68 -2.56 5.14
N SER A 28 14.92 -1.88 4.29
CA SER A 28 15.42 -0.85 3.36
C SER A 28 14.90 0.50 3.82
N PHE A 29 15.75 1.52 3.81
CA PHE A 29 15.34 2.89 4.11
C PHE A 29 15.58 3.76 2.89
N TRP A 30 14.54 4.52 2.52
CA TRP A 30 14.55 5.44 1.39
C TRP A 30 14.20 6.82 1.91
N PHE A 31 14.97 7.83 1.52
CA PHE A 31 14.77 9.22 1.92
C PHE A 31 14.44 10.04 0.68
N GLY A 32 13.42 10.87 0.79
CA GLY A 32 12.93 11.69 -0.32
C GLY A 32 12.08 12.84 0.18
N HIS A 33 11.56 13.61 -0.77
CA HIS A 33 10.72 14.76 -0.48
C HIS A 33 9.25 14.35 -0.33
N ALA A 34 8.43 15.25 0.21
CA ALA A 34 7.00 15.02 0.38
C ALA A 34 6.31 14.74 -0.97
N GLU A 35 6.80 15.42 -2.01
CA GLU A 35 6.40 15.33 -3.41
C GLU A 35 6.72 13.96 -4.03
N THR A 36 7.63 13.18 -3.45
CA THR A 36 7.87 11.78 -3.85
C THR A 36 6.97 10.82 -3.07
N LEU A 37 6.78 11.07 -1.78
CA LEU A 37 6.02 10.18 -0.91
C LEU A 37 4.51 10.21 -1.22
N LEU A 38 3.98 11.38 -1.55
CA LEU A 38 2.55 11.54 -1.85
C LEU A 38 2.10 10.70 -3.05
N PRO A 39 2.75 10.76 -4.25
CA PRO A 39 2.45 9.87 -5.36
C PRO A 39 2.56 8.38 -5.02
N VAL A 40 3.53 7.99 -4.19
CA VAL A 40 3.67 6.58 -3.77
C VAL A 40 2.47 6.15 -2.94
N THR A 41 2.03 6.97 -1.98
CA THR A 41 0.85 6.65 -1.16
C THR A 41 -0.43 6.59 -1.98
N THR A 42 -0.61 7.46 -2.98
CA THR A 42 -1.78 7.44 -3.86
C THR A 42 -1.74 6.26 -4.84
N LEU A 43 -0.57 5.89 -5.38
CA LEU A 43 -0.40 4.67 -6.19
C LEU A 43 -0.71 3.41 -5.41
N LEU A 44 -0.39 3.37 -4.10
CA LEU A 44 -0.81 2.30 -3.20
C LEU A 44 -2.33 2.24 -3.01
N GLY A 45 -3.09 3.21 -3.52
CA GLY A 45 -4.54 3.32 -3.33
C GLY A 45 -4.92 3.71 -1.90
N LEU A 46 -3.95 4.14 -1.09
CA LEU A 46 -4.20 4.63 0.26
C LEU A 46 -4.86 6.02 0.17
N PHE A 47 -5.73 6.31 1.14
CA PHE A 47 -6.45 7.58 1.21
C PHE A 47 -7.28 7.92 -0.04
N ASN A 48 -7.99 6.92 -0.58
CA ASN A 48 -8.91 7.09 -1.69
C ASN A 48 -10.32 7.49 -1.19
N ASP A 49 -10.68 8.77 -1.35
CA ASP A 49 -12.01 9.32 -1.02
C ASP A 49 -13.16 8.65 -1.81
N SER A 50 -12.87 8.03 -2.96
CA SER A 50 -13.87 7.40 -3.83
C SER A 50 -14.30 6.00 -3.37
N VAL A 51 -13.68 5.45 -2.32
CA VAL A 51 -14.03 4.11 -1.82
C VAL A 51 -15.49 4.06 -1.39
N GLY A 52 -16.25 3.15 -2.01
CA GLY A 52 -17.67 2.96 -1.70
C GLY A 52 -18.61 4.06 -2.18
N LYS A 53 -18.17 4.87 -3.14
CA LYS A 53 -18.95 5.91 -3.81
C LYS A 53 -19.33 5.47 -5.23
N GLU A 54 -20.48 5.93 -5.71
CA GLU A 54 -20.93 5.67 -7.09
C GLU A 54 -20.14 6.52 -8.10
N GLU A 55 -19.79 7.75 -7.72
CA GLU A 55 -18.98 8.66 -8.51
C GLU A 55 -17.60 8.85 -7.88
N SER A 56 -16.60 9.16 -8.72
CA SER A 56 -15.25 9.45 -8.24
C SER A 56 -15.23 10.79 -7.50
N GLU A 57 -14.75 10.79 -6.26
CA GLU A 57 -14.58 11.99 -5.47
C GLU A 57 -13.27 12.68 -5.91
N ILE A 58 -13.42 13.80 -6.61
CA ILE A 58 -12.30 14.62 -7.07
C ILE A 58 -12.17 15.82 -6.13
N LEU A 59 -10.93 16.15 -5.75
CA LEU A 59 -10.64 17.35 -4.97
C LEU A 59 -10.62 18.56 -5.91
N TYR A 60 -11.71 19.32 -5.91
CA TYR A 60 -11.81 20.60 -6.60
C TYR A 60 -11.35 21.76 -5.72
N ALA A 61 -10.77 22.80 -6.35
CA ALA A 61 -10.30 24.00 -5.66
C ALA A 61 -11.43 24.76 -4.93
N ASP A 62 -12.66 24.69 -5.43
CA ASP A 62 -13.86 25.30 -4.87
C ASP A 62 -14.64 24.35 -3.92
N GLY A 63 -14.17 23.11 -3.76
CA GLY A 63 -14.83 22.06 -2.96
C GLY A 63 -14.53 22.09 -1.45
N PHE A 64 -13.94 23.17 -0.92
CA PHE A 64 -13.40 23.20 0.46
C PHE A 64 -14.45 22.86 1.54
N ASN A 65 -15.67 23.40 1.44
CA ASN A 65 -16.72 23.13 2.42
C ASN A 65 -17.15 21.65 2.43
N GLY A 66 -17.22 21.03 1.25
CA GLY A 66 -17.52 19.61 1.11
C GLY A 66 -16.44 18.74 1.73
N TRP A 67 -15.17 19.01 1.40
CA TRP A 67 -14.03 18.32 1.99
C TRP A 67 -13.97 18.51 3.52
N LEU A 68 -14.19 19.73 4.02
CA LEU A 68 -14.17 20.04 5.46
C LEU A 68 -15.26 19.27 6.21
N SER A 69 -16.45 19.13 5.62
CA SER A 69 -17.54 18.32 6.18
C SER A 69 -17.12 16.86 6.35
N ARG A 70 -16.43 16.29 5.35
CA ARG A 70 -15.92 14.90 5.41
C ARG A 70 -14.87 14.70 6.50
N VAL A 71 -13.89 15.61 6.61
CA VAL A 71 -12.83 15.50 7.63
C VAL A 71 -13.37 15.65 9.05
N ARG A 72 -14.52 16.30 9.22
CA ARG A 72 -15.18 16.51 10.52
C ARG A 72 -16.13 15.38 10.93
N THR A 73 -16.30 14.32 10.13
CA THR A 73 -17.11 13.18 10.55
C THR A 73 -16.48 12.50 11.76
N SER A 74 -17.31 11.92 12.63
CA SER A 74 -16.87 11.19 13.82
C SER A 74 -17.42 9.76 13.80
N PRO A 75 -16.57 8.75 13.53
CA PRO A 75 -15.14 8.85 13.24
C PRO A 75 -14.85 9.42 11.82
N PRO A 76 -13.63 9.93 11.57
CA PRO A 76 -13.19 10.28 10.22
C PRO A 76 -13.25 9.06 9.29
N LEU A 77 -13.53 9.27 8.00
CA LEU A 77 -13.46 8.17 7.04
C LEU A 77 -12.01 7.67 6.95
N PRO A 78 -11.77 6.35 7.01
CA PRO A 78 -10.43 5.78 7.10
C PRO A 78 -9.61 5.96 5.81
N THR A 79 -10.25 6.35 4.71
CA THR A 79 -9.62 6.60 3.41
C THR A 79 -9.61 8.09 3.04
N THR A 80 -9.87 9.01 3.98
CA THR A 80 -9.89 10.44 3.64
C THR A 80 -8.52 10.99 3.27
N PHE A 81 -8.44 11.65 2.11
CA PHE A 81 -7.24 12.36 1.68
C PHE A 81 -7.03 13.66 2.46
N ARG A 82 -5.87 13.75 3.13
CA ARG A 82 -5.40 14.96 3.78
C ARG A 82 -3.88 15.02 3.76
N ALA A 83 -3.30 15.85 2.89
CA ALA A 83 -1.85 15.94 2.73
C ALA A 83 -1.09 16.13 4.06
N GLY A 84 -1.53 17.04 4.94
CA GLY A 84 -0.89 17.25 6.25
C GLY A 84 -0.96 16.05 7.21
N HIS A 85 -1.79 15.05 6.94
CA HIS A 85 -1.83 13.78 7.68
C HIS A 85 -0.99 12.69 6.99
N ILE A 86 -0.95 12.70 5.65
CA ILE A 86 -0.21 11.72 4.84
C ILE A 86 1.30 12.01 4.86
N ILE A 87 1.66 13.27 4.60
CA ILE A 87 3.02 13.79 4.45
C ILE A 87 3.24 15.03 5.35
N PRO A 88 3.16 14.91 6.70
CA PRO A 88 3.60 15.97 7.59
C PRO A 88 5.13 16.20 7.46
N PHE A 89 5.65 17.22 8.14
CA PHE A 89 7.11 17.36 8.29
C PHE A 89 7.69 16.08 8.91
N ALA A 90 8.73 15.51 8.27
CA ALA A 90 9.29 14.20 8.59
C ALA A 90 8.29 13.02 8.50
N GLY A 91 7.28 13.13 7.63
CA GLY A 91 6.35 12.05 7.34
C GLY A 91 7.03 10.80 6.78
N ASN A 92 6.45 9.63 7.05
CA ASN A 92 6.99 8.34 6.64
C ASN A 92 5.89 7.36 6.20
N LEU A 93 6.25 6.50 5.25
CA LEU A 93 5.51 5.30 4.87
C LEU A 93 6.42 4.10 5.12
N MET A 94 5.91 3.12 5.84
CA MET A 94 6.56 1.83 6.03
C MET A 94 5.69 0.74 5.42
N LEU A 95 6.31 -0.19 4.68
CA LEU A 95 5.67 -1.43 4.26
C LEU A 95 6.29 -2.58 5.06
N GLU A 96 5.57 -3.09 6.05
CA GLU A 96 6.02 -4.20 6.88
C GLU A 96 5.69 -5.52 6.20
N LEU A 97 6.67 -6.43 6.12
CA LEU A 97 6.48 -7.79 5.63
C LEU A 97 6.27 -8.74 6.80
N TYR A 98 5.14 -9.43 6.83
CA TYR A 98 4.80 -10.44 7.82
C TYR A 98 4.70 -11.82 7.20
N HIS A 99 5.05 -12.85 7.96
CA HIS A 99 4.82 -14.25 7.61
C HIS A 99 3.92 -14.91 8.66
N CYS A 100 2.76 -15.37 8.24
CA CYS A 100 1.78 -16.07 9.08
C CYS A 100 1.74 -17.56 8.66
N PRO A 101 2.42 -18.47 9.40
CA PRO A 101 2.56 -19.87 8.99
C PRO A 101 1.23 -20.64 8.95
N ASN A 102 0.23 -20.20 9.71
CA ASN A 102 -1.08 -20.87 9.82
C ASN A 102 -2.07 -20.45 8.71
N GLU A 103 -1.77 -19.38 7.97
CA GLU A 103 -2.62 -18.85 6.89
C GLU A 103 -2.24 -19.43 5.51
N VAL A 104 -1.36 -20.43 5.50
CA VAL A 104 -0.90 -21.11 4.29
C VAL A 104 -1.89 -22.23 3.99
N SER A 105 -2.67 -22.11 2.91
CA SER A 105 -3.43 -23.25 2.40
C SER A 105 -2.44 -24.33 1.95
N PRO A 106 -2.53 -25.58 2.45
CA PRO A 106 -1.57 -26.66 2.15
C PRO A 106 -1.57 -27.11 0.67
N GLN A 107 -2.38 -26.49 -0.20
CA GLN A 107 -2.59 -26.88 -1.60
C GLN A 107 -2.15 -25.82 -2.62
N GLY A 108 -1.51 -24.72 -2.20
CA GLY A 108 -1.09 -23.64 -3.10
C GLY A 108 0.35 -23.77 -3.61
N SER A 109 0.55 -23.71 -4.93
CA SER A 109 1.87 -23.58 -5.57
C SER A 109 2.49 -22.18 -5.44
N ASP A 110 1.81 -21.23 -4.77
CA ASP A 110 2.29 -19.86 -4.59
C ASP A 110 3.50 -19.85 -3.63
N PRO A 111 4.72 -19.50 -4.11
CA PRO A 111 5.89 -19.45 -3.25
C PRO A 111 5.78 -18.38 -2.14
N LEU A 112 4.87 -17.41 -2.29
CA LEU A 112 4.61 -16.31 -1.36
C LEU A 112 3.37 -16.53 -0.47
N ALA A 113 2.78 -17.73 -0.48
CA ALA A 113 1.70 -18.07 0.44
C ALA A 113 2.13 -17.85 1.90
N GLY A 114 1.23 -17.27 2.70
CA GLY A 114 1.48 -16.91 4.10
C GLY A 114 2.24 -15.60 4.31
N PHE A 115 2.67 -14.91 3.25
CA PHE A 115 3.28 -13.58 3.36
C PHE A 115 2.26 -12.46 3.15
N PHE A 116 2.33 -11.45 4.00
CA PHE A 116 1.43 -10.30 4.01
C PHE A 116 2.22 -8.99 4.08
N VAL A 117 1.64 -7.93 3.53
CA VAL A 117 2.19 -6.57 3.60
C VAL A 117 1.24 -5.68 4.38
N LEU A 118 1.77 -4.96 5.36
CA LEU A 118 1.06 -3.97 6.17
C LEU A 118 1.67 -2.58 5.93
N PRO A 119 0.97 -1.67 5.22
CA PRO A 119 1.36 -0.28 5.12
C PRO A 119 1.07 0.45 6.43
N ARG A 120 2.05 1.20 6.92
CA ARG A 120 1.91 2.18 7.99
C ARG A 120 2.28 3.55 7.48
N VAL A 121 1.41 4.53 7.70
CA VAL A 121 1.65 5.93 7.36
C VAL A 121 1.77 6.69 8.67
N ASN A 122 2.93 7.28 8.93
CA ASN A 122 3.21 8.02 10.17
C ASN A 122 2.91 7.20 11.43
N ASN A 123 3.35 5.94 11.43
CA ASN A 123 3.10 4.94 12.49
C ASN A 123 1.62 4.54 12.67
N GLN A 124 0.71 4.98 11.80
CA GLN A 124 -0.70 4.62 11.84
C GLN A 124 -1.02 3.53 10.84
N THR A 125 -1.85 2.59 11.27
CA THR A 125 -2.46 1.60 10.38
C THR A 125 -3.55 2.29 9.56
N VAL A 126 -3.52 2.06 8.25
CA VAL A 126 -4.48 2.63 7.30
C VAL A 126 -5.31 1.53 6.67
N ALA A 127 -6.58 1.81 6.36
CA ALA A 127 -7.38 0.88 5.57
C ALA A 127 -6.79 0.84 4.15
N TRP A 128 -6.40 -0.35 3.70
CA TRP A 128 -5.86 -0.55 2.36
C TRP A 128 -6.95 -1.09 1.44
N PRO A 129 -7.46 -0.31 0.47
CA PRO A 129 -8.58 -0.77 -0.37
C PRO A 129 -8.24 -2.01 -1.20
N LEU A 130 -6.97 -2.21 -1.57
CA LEU A 130 -6.48 -3.43 -2.23
C LEU A 130 -6.67 -4.69 -1.37
N ALA A 131 -6.71 -4.53 -0.05
CA ALA A 131 -6.92 -5.62 0.88
C ALA A 131 -8.40 -5.89 1.19
N SER A 132 -9.33 -5.18 0.53
CA SER A 132 -10.76 -5.43 0.76
C SER A 132 -11.14 -6.83 0.28
N PRO A 133 -11.94 -7.59 1.06
CA PRO A 133 -12.49 -8.87 0.62
C PRO A 133 -13.49 -8.71 -0.53
N VAL A 134 -13.92 -7.47 -0.84
CA VAL A 134 -14.82 -7.15 -1.95
C VAL A 134 -14.12 -6.17 -2.89
N GLN A 135 -14.10 -6.50 -4.18
CA GLN A 135 -13.56 -5.64 -5.24
C GLN A 135 -14.69 -5.33 -6.26
N PRO A 136 -15.02 -4.05 -6.52
CA PRO A 136 -14.40 -2.85 -5.94
C PRO A 136 -14.74 -2.66 -4.44
N PRO A 137 -13.87 -1.99 -3.66
CA PRO A 137 -14.09 -1.73 -2.24
C PRO A 137 -15.35 -0.87 -2.00
N THR A 138 -16.09 -1.18 -0.93
CA THR A 138 -17.35 -0.51 -0.60
C THR A 138 -17.23 0.27 0.70
N SER A 139 -18.22 1.12 1.01
CA SER A 139 -18.25 1.86 2.29
C SER A 139 -18.32 0.92 3.51
N LYS A 140 -18.88 -0.29 3.34
CA LYS A 140 -18.97 -1.32 4.39
C LYS A 140 -17.72 -2.20 4.47
N SER A 141 -17.00 -2.34 3.36
CA SER A 141 -15.75 -3.09 3.25
C SER A 141 -14.70 -2.22 2.55
N PRO A 142 -14.21 -1.15 3.20
CA PRO A 142 -13.35 -0.16 2.55
C PRO A 142 -11.92 -0.64 2.34
N GLY A 143 -11.54 -1.74 2.99
CA GLY A 143 -10.19 -2.29 2.97
C GLY A 143 -9.89 -3.03 4.26
N ALA A 144 -8.74 -3.68 4.29
CA ALA A 144 -8.16 -4.27 5.48
C ALA A 144 -6.76 -3.65 5.72
N PRO A 145 -6.21 -3.74 6.94
CA PRO A 145 -4.92 -3.13 7.23
C PRO A 145 -3.75 -3.78 6.48
N PHE A 146 -3.87 -5.04 6.08
CA PHE A 146 -2.82 -5.78 5.38
C PHE A 146 -3.38 -6.57 4.21
N ALA A 147 -2.56 -6.79 3.18
CA ALA A 147 -2.90 -7.59 2.00
C ALA A 147 -1.92 -8.76 1.81
N PRO A 148 -2.35 -9.88 1.20
CA PRO A 148 -1.44 -10.92 0.75
C PRO A 148 -0.37 -10.34 -0.19
N LEU A 149 0.89 -10.72 0.01
CA LEU A 149 2.00 -10.20 -0.79
C LEU A 149 1.83 -10.49 -2.28
N SER A 150 1.32 -11.67 -2.65
CA SER A 150 1.06 -12.03 -4.05
C SER A 150 0.00 -11.14 -4.69
N SER A 151 -1.07 -10.78 -3.97
CA SER A 151 -2.09 -9.83 -4.43
C SER A 151 -1.50 -8.45 -4.68
N VAL A 152 -0.66 -7.95 -3.77
CA VAL A 152 0.01 -6.63 -3.92
C VAL A 152 0.93 -6.63 -5.14
N LEU A 153 1.78 -7.65 -5.28
CA LEU A 153 2.70 -7.74 -6.42
C LEU A 153 1.96 -7.85 -7.75
N ASN A 154 0.85 -8.59 -7.78
CA ASN A 154 0.04 -8.71 -8.99
C ASN A 154 -0.64 -7.38 -9.37
N TYR A 155 -1.16 -6.64 -8.39
CA TYR A 155 -1.74 -5.30 -8.62
C TYR A 155 -0.71 -4.35 -9.25
N PHE A 156 0.53 -4.36 -8.77
CA PHE A 156 1.61 -3.51 -9.28
C PHE A 156 2.44 -4.15 -10.40
N LYS A 157 1.97 -5.23 -11.03
CA LYS A 157 2.75 -5.94 -12.06
C LYS A 157 3.11 -5.05 -13.25
N ALA A 158 2.23 -4.13 -13.63
CA ALA A 158 2.50 -3.18 -14.71
C ALA A 158 3.49 -2.07 -14.32
N CYS A 159 3.76 -1.90 -13.02
CA CYS A 159 4.68 -0.87 -12.48
C CYS A 159 6.06 -1.45 -12.15
N THR A 160 6.33 -2.72 -12.48
CA THR A 160 7.66 -3.32 -12.28
C THR A 160 8.63 -2.78 -13.32
N PRO A 161 9.94 -2.65 -13.02
CA PRO A 161 10.93 -2.16 -13.98
C PRO A 161 10.92 -2.90 -15.33
N ASP A 162 10.60 -4.20 -15.32
CA ASP A 162 10.57 -5.03 -16.53
C ASP A 162 9.34 -4.77 -17.43
N ALA A 163 8.32 -4.07 -16.91
CA ALA A 163 7.05 -3.81 -17.57
C ALA A 163 6.74 -2.31 -17.72
N TYR A 164 7.35 -1.47 -16.88
CA TYR A 164 7.19 -0.02 -16.91
C TYR A 164 8.06 0.57 -18.00
N ASP A 165 7.41 1.12 -19.01
CA ASP A 165 8.04 1.83 -20.10
C ASP A 165 8.26 3.30 -19.69
N GLU A 166 9.44 3.60 -19.16
CA GLU A 166 9.80 4.94 -18.70
C GLU A 166 9.79 5.95 -19.85
N GLU A 167 10.29 5.58 -21.02
CA GLU A 167 10.29 6.46 -22.19
C GLU A 167 8.86 6.83 -22.57
N LYS A 168 7.93 5.87 -22.67
CA LYS A 168 6.54 6.17 -23.01
C LYS A 168 5.85 7.15 -22.06
N HIS A 169 6.18 7.14 -20.77
CA HIS A 169 5.46 7.93 -19.76
C HIS A 169 6.17 9.21 -19.34
N CYS A 170 7.50 9.28 -19.52
CA CYS A 170 8.33 10.41 -19.15
C CYS A 170 8.82 11.22 -20.35
N ASN A 171 8.59 10.77 -21.60
CA ASN A 171 8.94 11.59 -22.76
C ASN A 171 8.08 12.86 -22.76
N LEU A 172 8.76 14.01 -22.85
CA LEU A 172 8.13 15.33 -22.95
C LEU A 172 8.05 15.83 -24.40
N ASP A 173 8.24 14.91 -25.37
CA ASP A 173 8.18 15.18 -26.80
C ASP A 173 6.74 15.33 -27.32
#